data_AF-A0A059BUN3-F1
#
_entry.id   AF-A0A059BUN3-F1
#
_cell.length_a   1.000
_cell.length_b   1.000
_cell.length_c   1.000
_cell.angle_alpha   90.00
_cell.angle_beta   90.00
_cell.angle_gamma   90.00
#
_symmetry.space_group_name_H-M   'P 1'
#
loop_
_entity.id
_entity.type
_entity.pdbx_description
1 polymer ?
#
loop_
_entity_poly.entity_id
_entity_poly.type
_entity_poly.pdbx_seq_one_letter_code
_entity_poly.pdbx_strand_id
1 'polypeptide(L)'
;MSIITFHPQATISFASELWILFFHTQILCFKLAVFFMEDGKKNRSGTKKKKSIEVGPWGGNGGISWDDGSYHGVREITLVFGHCIDSICAVYDKNGKPVAAEKHGGHGGDQSAEIKLQFPDEYLVSVSGYHCPVVHGGSPVIRSLTFKSNKRTFGPFGMEHGTPFSFPSDGRIVGFKGRSGWYLDSIGFHVSRAQPTKLLQKVHRKLQGLASTIASKPPMTSKDREGGGP
;
A
#
# COMPACT_ATOMS: atom_id res chain seq x y z
N MET A 1 -0.18 -5.21 -76.31
CA MET A 1 -0.05 -5.65 -74.91
C MET A 1 -0.58 -4.54 -74.02
N SER A 2 -1.55 -4.87 -73.16
CA SER A 2 -1.78 -4.33 -71.81
C SER A 2 -3.23 -4.63 -71.41
N ILE A 3 -3.36 -5.70 -70.63
CA ILE A 3 -4.60 -6.11 -69.96
C ILE A 3 -4.66 -5.28 -68.68
N ILE A 4 -5.73 -4.48 -68.52
CA ILE A 4 -6.06 -3.84 -67.24
C ILE A 4 -7.08 -4.73 -66.54
N THR A 5 -6.61 -5.55 -65.60
CA THR A 5 -7.46 -6.24 -64.63
C THR A 5 -7.64 -5.35 -63.40
N PHE A 6 -8.87 -4.91 -63.14
CA PHE A 6 -9.28 -4.27 -61.89
C PHE A 6 -9.44 -5.32 -60.79
N HIS A 7 -8.77 -5.10 -59.65
CA HIS A 7 -8.84 -5.93 -58.44
C HIS A 7 -9.92 -5.38 -57.48
N PRO A 8 -10.74 -6.22 -56.82
CA PRO A 8 -11.76 -5.76 -55.89
C PRO A 8 -11.17 -5.28 -54.55
N GLN A 9 -11.90 -4.36 -53.92
CA GLN A 9 -11.60 -3.71 -52.64
C GLN A 9 -11.61 -4.69 -51.46
N ALA A 10 -10.66 -4.52 -50.54
CA ALA A 10 -10.66 -5.11 -49.22
C ALA A 10 -11.13 -4.05 -48.20
N THR A 11 -12.35 -4.21 -47.69
CA THR A 11 -12.84 -3.52 -46.49
C THR A 11 -12.41 -4.32 -45.26
N ILE A 12 -11.45 -3.82 -44.49
CA ILE A 12 -11.06 -4.39 -43.19
C ILE A 12 -11.86 -3.67 -42.10
N SER A 13 -12.64 -4.46 -41.34
CA SER A 13 -13.49 -4.00 -40.25
C SER A 13 -12.67 -3.56 -39.03
N PHE A 14 -12.91 -2.34 -38.54
CA PHE A 14 -12.23 -1.69 -37.41
C PHE A 14 -12.49 -2.33 -36.02
N ALA A 15 -13.21 -3.46 -35.93
CA ALA A 15 -13.61 -4.06 -34.66
C ALA A 15 -12.61 -5.08 -34.07
N SER A 16 -11.60 -5.54 -34.81
CA SER A 16 -10.66 -6.59 -34.36
C SER A 16 -9.38 -6.07 -33.68
N GLU A 17 -8.96 -4.83 -33.95
CA GLU A 17 -7.71 -4.26 -33.43
C GLU A 17 -7.79 -3.90 -31.93
N LEU A 18 -8.96 -3.47 -31.45
CA LEU A 18 -9.17 -3.11 -30.04
C LEU A 18 -9.23 -4.34 -29.11
N TRP A 19 -9.69 -5.48 -29.61
CA TRP A 19 -9.72 -6.73 -28.83
C TRP A 19 -8.31 -7.29 -28.60
N ILE A 20 -7.43 -7.20 -29.58
CA ILE A 20 -6.05 -7.70 -29.49
C ILE A 20 -5.24 -6.89 -28.47
N LEU A 21 -5.42 -5.57 -28.43
CA LEU A 21 -4.80 -4.67 -27.44
C LEU A 21 -5.33 -4.91 -26.02
N PHE A 22 -6.62 -5.21 -25.86
CA PHE A 22 -7.20 -5.54 -24.55
C PHE A 22 -6.63 -6.87 -23.99
N PHE A 23 -6.47 -7.88 -24.85
CA PHE A 23 -5.87 -9.15 -24.47
C PHE A 23 -4.36 -9.06 -24.22
N HIS A 24 -3.62 -8.28 -25.02
CA HIS A 24 -2.18 -8.09 -24.80
C HIS A 24 -1.87 -7.33 -23.52
N THR A 25 -2.67 -6.32 -23.17
CA THR A 25 -2.47 -5.54 -21.94
C THR A 25 -2.75 -6.39 -20.70
N GLN A 26 -3.80 -7.23 -20.72
CA GLN A 26 -4.11 -8.16 -19.63
C GLN A 26 -3.04 -9.25 -19.47
N ILE A 27 -2.51 -9.80 -20.57
CA ILE A 27 -1.45 -10.81 -20.56
C ILE A 27 -0.12 -10.21 -20.06
N LEU A 28 0.20 -8.97 -20.43
CA LEU A 28 1.39 -8.26 -19.96
C LEU A 28 1.30 -7.96 -18.46
N CYS A 29 0.14 -7.53 -17.96
CA CYS A 29 -0.12 -7.37 -16.53
C CYS A 29 0.01 -8.69 -15.77
N PHE A 30 -0.49 -9.80 -16.34
CA PHE A 30 -0.34 -11.13 -15.74
C PHE A 30 1.11 -11.62 -15.73
N LYS A 31 1.87 -11.39 -16.81
CA LYS A 31 3.29 -11.75 -16.87
C LYS A 31 4.14 -10.90 -15.94
N LEU A 32 3.85 -9.60 -15.80
CA LEU A 32 4.50 -8.73 -14.81
C LEU A 32 4.15 -9.18 -13.38
N ALA A 33 2.90 -9.53 -13.09
CA ALA A 33 2.49 -10.05 -11.79
C ALA A 33 3.16 -11.39 -11.43
N VAL A 34 3.38 -12.27 -12.42
CA VAL A 34 4.09 -13.54 -12.23
C VAL A 34 5.61 -13.31 -12.08
N PHE A 35 6.20 -12.39 -12.85
CA PHE A 35 7.62 -12.04 -12.74
C PHE A 35 7.96 -11.40 -11.38
N PHE A 36 7.04 -10.61 -10.80
CA PHE A 36 7.19 -10.09 -9.43
C PHE A 36 6.98 -11.15 -8.33
N MET A 37 6.66 -12.39 -8.68
CA MET A 37 6.39 -13.47 -7.73
C MET A 37 7.49 -14.54 -7.68
N GLU A 38 8.44 -14.51 -8.62
CA GLU A 38 9.65 -15.35 -8.61
C GLU A 38 10.88 -14.54 -8.26
N ASP A 39 11.02 -14.20 -6.98
CA ASP A 39 12.36 -14.00 -6.44
C ASP A 39 12.45 -14.42 -4.97
N GLY A 40 13.45 -15.27 -4.70
CA GLY A 40 13.92 -15.55 -3.34
C GLY A 40 13.54 -16.90 -2.73
N LYS A 41 14.06 -18.00 -3.28
CA LYS A 41 14.23 -19.27 -2.56
C LYS A 41 15.58 -19.27 -1.83
N LYS A 42 15.61 -19.15 -0.49
CA LYS A 42 16.70 -19.69 0.37
C LYS A 42 16.32 -19.78 1.87
N ASN A 43 16.30 -21.04 2.32
CA ASN A 43 16.60 -21.66 3.63
C ASN A 43 16.10 -21.14 5.00
N ARG A 44 15.78 -22.15 5.85
CA ARG A 44 15.12 -22.12 7.16
C ARG A 44 16.10 -21.91 8.33
N SER A 45 15.75 -21.04 9.27
CA SER A 45 15.60 -21.27 10.74
C SER A 45 15.49 -19.90 11.43
N GLY A 46 14.68 -19.79 12.50
CA GLY A 46 14.44 -18.53 13.22
C GLY A 46 13.06 -17.92 12.96
N THR A 47 12.43 -17.45 14.03
CA THR A 47 11.13 -16.76 14.07
C THR A 47 10.93 -15.84 12.85
N LYS A 48 9.89 -16.11 12.04
CA LYS A 48 9.56 -15.29 10.86
C LYS A 48 9.18 -13.87 11.29
N LYS A 49 10.17 -12.97 11.42
CA LYS A 49 9.94 -11.53 11.39
C LYS A 49 9.23 -11.22 10.08
N LYS A 50 7.97 -10.79 10.14
CA LYS A 50 7.32 -10.17 8.99
C LYS A 50 8.19 -8.97 8.61
N LYS A 51 8.79 -8.98 7.42
CA LYS A 51 9.57 -7.85 6.93
C LYS A 51 8.62 -6.66 6.70
N SER A 52 8.80 -5.59 7.46
CA SER A 52 8.28 -4.26 7.16
C SER A 52 9.26 -3.54 6.23
N ILE A 53 8.76 -2.57 5.48
CA ILE A 53 9.54 -1.64 4.66
C ILE A 53 9.62 -0.33 5.44
N GLU A 54 10.81 0.26 5.52
CA GLU A 54 11.01 1.58 6.11
C GLU A 54 10.94 2.66 5.02
N VAL A 55 10.25 3.76 5.29
CA VAL A 55 10.09 4.89 4.35
C VAL A 55 10.32 6.22 5.06
N GLY A 56 10.96 7.17 4.37
CA GLY A 56 11.38 8.45 4.92
C GLY A 56 12.81 8.39 5.49
N PRO A 57 13.18 9.29 6.43
CA PRO A 57 12.32 10.32 7.02
C PRO A 57 12.18 11.58 6.14
N TRP A 58 11.07 12.29 6.32
CA TRP A 58 10.90 13.67 5.84
C TRP A 58 11.10 14.64 7.00
N GLY A 59 11.65 15.82 6.73
CA GLY A 59 11.96 16.82 7.75
C GLY A 59 13.45 17.15 7.83
N GLY A 60 13.92 17.55 9.01
CA GLY A 60 15.31 17.95 9.27
C GLY A 60 16.13 16.92 10.03
N ASN A 61 17.41 17.25 10.23
CA ASN A 61 18.39 16.40 10.93
C ASN A 61 18.58 16.79 12.41
N GLY A 62 17.79 17.75 12.92
CA GLY A 62 17.77 18.15 14.32
C GLY A 62 17.23 17.06 15.25
N GLY A 63 17.14 17.37 16.55
CA GLY A 63 16.60 16.46 17.56
C GLY A 63 17.38 15.16 17.76
N ILE A 64 16.79 14.24 18.53
CA ILE A 64 17.30 12.88 18.80
C ILE A 64 16.45 11.88 18.00
N SER A 65 17.10 10.89 17.38
CA SER A 65 16.41 9.84 16.63
C SER A 65 15.64 8.89 17.54
N TRP A 66 14.46 8.48 17.10
CA TRP A 66 13.61 7.51 17.77
C TRP A 66 12.96 6.58 16.74
N ASP A 67 12.60 5.38 17.18
CA ASP A 67 11.94 4.37 16.36
C ASP A 67 11.08 3.47 17.26
N ASP A 68 9.75 3.54 17.10
CA ASP A 68 8.83 2.72 17.89
C ASP A 68 8.90 1.23 17.47
N GLY A 69 9.45 0.94 16.29
CA GLY A 69 9.48 -0.37 15.69
C GLY A 69 8.22 -0.71 14.90
N SER A 70 8.01 -2.00 14.64
CA SER A 70 6.91 -2.50 13.80
C SER A 70 5.88 -3.31 14.59
N TYR A 71 4.61 -2.99 14.40
CA TYR A 71 3.46 -3.58 15.07
C TYR A 71 2.49 -4.25 14.08
N HIS A 72 1.27 -4.58 14.53
CA HIS A 72 0.22 -5.12 13.66
C HIS A 72 -0.64 -4.04 13.01
N GLY A 73 -0.54 -2.79 13.49
CA GLY A 73 -1.17 -1.60 12.93
C GLY A 73 -1.25 -0.47 13.95
N VAL A 74 -1.65 0.71 13.49
CA VAL A 74 -1.92 1.88 14.33
C VAL A 74 -3.39 1.86 14.75
N ARG A 75 -3.66 2.13 16.03
CA ARG A 75 -5.02 2.27 16.59
C ARG A 75 -5.36 3.74 16.85
N GLU A 76 -4.41 4.47 17.43
CA GLU A 76 -4.60 5.86 17.80
C GLU A 76 -3.34 6.68 17.52
N ILE A 77 -3.53 7.95 17.20
CA ILE A 77 -2.46 8.94 17.09
C ILE A 77 -2.90 10.19 17.85
N THR A 78 -2.03 10.67 18.72
CA THR A 78 -2.21 11.91 19.45
C THR A 78 -1.13 12.89 19.01
N LEU A 79 -1.56 14.08 18.62
CA LEU A 79 -0.68 15.18 18.21
C LEU A 79 -0.86 16.35 19.18
N VAL A 80 0.25 17.03 19.45
CA VAL A 80 0.25 18.38 20.02
C VAL A 80 0.93 19.29 19.01
N PHE A 81 0.31 20.42 18.70
CA PHE A 81 0.75 21.29 17.62
C PHE A 81 0.36 22.76 17.87
N GLY A 82 0.97 23.64 17.10
CA GLY A 82 0.62 25.04 16.94
C GLY A 82 0.98 25.48 15.52
N HIS A 83 2.03 26.30 15.36
CA HIS A 83 2.62 26.61 14.05
C HIS A 83 3.47 25.48 13.45
N CYS A 84 3.80 24.47 14.26
CA CYS A 84 4.54 23.27 13.92
C CYS A 84 3.92 22.07 14.65
N ILE A 85 4.37 20.86 14.35
CA ILE A 85 4.07 19.69 15.19
C ILE A 85 5.06 19.67 16.36
N ASP A 86 4.56 19.91 17.56
CA ASP A 86 5.36 19.89 18.79
C ASP A 86 5.65 18.46 19.21
N SER A 87 4.64 17.59 19.19
CA SER A 87 4.82 16.18 19.52
C SER A 87 3.81 15.24 18.88
N ILE A 88 4.20 13.97 18.81
CA ILE A 88 3.38 12.84 18.36
C ILE A 88 3.52 11.68 19.34
N CYS A 89 2.41 10.99 19.60
CA CYS A 89 2.37 9.72 20.32
C CYS A 89 1.39 8.80 19.60
N ALA A 90 1.65 7.49 19.60
CA ALA A 90 0.79 6.51 18.97
C ALA A 90 0.44 5.36 19.92
N VAL A 91 -0.76 4.82 19.73
CA VAL A 91 -1.16 3.53 20.30
C VAL A 91 -1.21 2.52 19.16
N TYR A 92 -0.44 1.46 19.29
CA TYR A 92 -0.34 0.40 18.30
C TYR A 92 -1.12 -0.85 18.69
N ASP A 93 -1.43 -1.69 17.72
CA ASP A 93 -1.89 -3.06 17.96
C ASP A 93 -0.71 -4.04 18.08
N LYS A 94 -0.63 -4.75 19.19
CA LYS A 94 0.27 -5.88 19.38
C LYS A 94 -0.54 -7.13 19.70
N ASN A 95 -0.82 -7.93 18.67
CA ASN A 95 -1.60 -9.17 18.77
C ASN A 95 -3.02 -8.93 19.35
N GLY A 96 -3.72 -7.91 18.85
CA GLY A 96 -5.08 -7.59 19.30
C GLY A 96 -5.16 -6.72 20.56
N LYS A 97 -4.03 -6.43 21.21
CA LYS A 97 -3.97 -5.59 22.41
C LYS A 97 -3.38 -4.21 22.09
N PRO A 98 -3.95 -3.12 22.62
CA PRO A 98 -3.37 -1.79 22.49
C PRO A 98 -2.06 -1.67 23.30
N VAL A 99 -1.04 -1.05 22.71
CA VAL A 99 0.24 -0.73 23.35
C VAL A 99 0.57 0.72 23.02
N ALA A 100 0.64 1.57 24.04
CA ALA A 100 1.08 2.96 23.90
C ALA A 100 2.61 3.00 23.69
N ALA A 101 3.05 3.82 22.76
CA ALA A 101 4.46 4.15 22.59
C ALA A 101 4.84 5.40 23.39
N GLU A 102 6.12 5.74 23.38
CA GLU A 102 6.62 6.97 23.99
C GLU A 102 6.13 8.19 23.20
N LYS A 103 5.99 9.32 23.89
CA LYS A 103 5.70 10.60 23.26
C LYS A 103 7.00 11.18 22.71
N HIS A 104 6.99 11.54 21.43
CA HIS A 104 8.14 12.10 20.72
C HIS A 104 7.92 13.58 20.44
N GLY A 105 8.83 14.44 20.92
CA GLY A 105 8.75 15.90 20.79
C GLY A 105 8.50 16.65 22.10
N GLY A 106 8.40 17.97 22.01
CA GLY A 106 8.42 18.88 23.15
C GLY A 106 7.10 18.99 23.90
N HIS A 107 7.08 19.88 24.89
CA HIS A 107 5.91 20.18 25.74
C HIS A 107 5.21 21.49 25.34
N GLY A 108 5.52 22.00 24.15
CA GLY A 108 4.89 23.19 23.58
C GLY A 108 3.53 22.87 22.94
N GLY A 109 3.18 23.67 21.94
CA GLY A 109 1.89 23.63 21.26
C GLY A 109 0.74 24.14 22.12
N ASP A 110 -0.28 24.67 21.45
CA ASP A 110 -1.50 25.20 22.07
C ASP A 110 -2.75 24.42 21.66
N GLN A 111 -2.61 23.48 20.72
CA GLN A 111 -3.67 22.64 20.21
C GLN A 111 -3.29 21.17 20.30
N SER A 112 -4.30 20.31 20.44
CA SER A 112 -4.13 18.86 20.40
C SER A 112 -5.21 18.21 19.55
N ALA A 113 -4.85 17.08 18.95
CA ALA A 113 -5.77 16.26 18.17
C ALA A 113 -5.57 14.79 18.49
N GLU A 114 -6.68 14.07 18.58
CA GLU A 114 -6.71 12.63 18.82
C GLU A 114 -7.40 11.94 17.63
N ILE A 115 -6.68 11.02 16.99
CA ILE A 115 -7.13 10.27 15.83
C ILE A 115 -7.34 8.83 16.27
N LYS A 116 -8.59 8.47 16.58
CA LYS A 116 -8.99 7.09 16.93
C LYS A 116 -9.48 6.35 15.69
N LEU A 117 -8.69 5.41 15.17
CA LEU A 117 -9.07 4.58 14.03
C LEU A 117 -10.00 3.46 14.45
N GLN A 118 -11.00 3.14 13.62
CA GLN A 118 -11.85 1.95 13.77
C GLN A 118 -11.08 0.68 13.40
N PHE A 119 -10.05 0.33 14.18
CA PHE A 119 -9.20 -0.82 13.96
C PHE A 119 -9.98 -2.14 14.12
N PRO A 120 -9.81 -3.16 13.24
CA PRO A 120 -8.81 -3.25 12.16
C PRO A 120 -9.31 -2.81 10.78
N ASP A 121 -10.55 -2.33 10.67
CA ASP A 121 -11.22 -2.03 9.39
C ASP A 121 -10.83 -0.67 8.83
N GLU A 122 -10.40 0.24 9.70
CA GLU A 122 -9.82 1.53 9.34
C GLU A 122 -8.31 1.54 9.59
N TYR A 123 -7.55 1.89 8.56
CA TYR A 123 -6.10 1.95 8.59
C TYR A 123 -5.60 3.09 7.70
N LEU A 124 -4.42 3.62 8.03
CA LEU A 124 -3.78 4.67 7.26
C LEU A 124 -3.35 4.17 5.88
N VAL A 125 -3.70 4.93 4.86
CA VAL A 125 -3.33 4.71 3.44
C VAL A 125 -2.44 5.81 2.90
N SER A 126 -2.37 6.96 3.58
CA SER A 126 -1.43 8.02 3.23
C SER A 126 -1.14 8.92 4.43
N VAL A 127 0.09 9.43 4.48
CA VAL A 127 0.48 10.53 5.36
C VAL A 127 1.16 11.59 4.52
N SER A 128 0.74 12.83 4.67
CA SER A 128 1.33 13.98 3.98
C SER A 128 1.54 15.12 4.95
N GLY A 129 2.26 16.15 4.54
CA GLY A 129 2.54 17.29 5.39
C GLY A 129 3.52 18.25 4.77
N TYR A 130 4.00 19.17 5.58
CA TYR A 130 5.01 20.15 5.19
C TYR A 130 6.15 20.19 6.21
N HIS A 131 7.34 20.53 5.76
CA HIS A 131 8.47 20.80 6.64
C HIS A 131 9.29 22.01 6.16
N CYS A 132 9.72 22.84 7.11
CA CYS A 132 10.70 23.90 6.90
C CYS A 132 11.24 24.38 8.25
N PRO A 133 12.33 25.17 8.26
CA PRO A 133 12.81 25.81 9.48
C PRO A 133 11.76 26.76 10.07
N VAL A 134 11.70 26.85 11.41
CA VAL A 134 10.85 27.84 12.10
C VAL A 134 11.48 29.23 12.03
N VAL A 135 12.81 29.29 12.14
CA VAL A 135 13.62 30.51 12.04
C VAL A 135 14.60 30.38 10.87
N HIS A 136 14.96 31.50 10.25
CA HIS A 136 15.92 31.51 9.15
C HIS A 136 17.27 30.93 9.60
N GLY A 137 17.83 30.01 8.81
CA GLY A 137 19.08 29.30 9.13
C GLY A 137 18.94 28.13 10.12
N GLY A 138 17.75 27.86 10.65
CA GLY A 138 17.49 26.70 11.52
C GLY A 138 17.38 25.37 10.74
N SER A 139 17.41 24.25 11.47
CA SER A 139 17.05 22.94 10.90
C SER A 139 15.54 22.89 10.61
N PRO A 140 15.10 22.26 9.50
CA PRO A 140 13.69 22.00 9.27
C PRO A 140 13.05 21.18 10.38
N VAL A 141 11.77 21.46 10.65
CA VAL A 141 10.89 20.66 11.49
C VAL A 141 9.61 20.33 10.72
N ILE A 142 8.86 19.34 11.17
CA ILE A 142 7.52 19.06 10.63
C ILE A 142 6.58 20.21 11.01
N ARG A 143 6.12 20.93 9.99
CA ARG A 143 5.23 22.07 10.13
C ARG A 143 3.77 21.65 10.18
N SER A 144 3.42 20.63 9.41
CA SER A 144 2.08 20.05 9.42
C SER A 144 2.05 18.58 9.07
N LEU A 145 0.98 17.93 9.49
CA LEU A 145 0.64 16.55 9.15
C LEU A 145 -0.83 16.42 8.79
N THR A 146 -1.10 15.64 7.77
CA THR A 146 -2.42 15.18 7.34
C THR A 146 -2.39 13.68 7.23
N PHE A 147 -3.30 13.01 7.92
CA PHE A 147 -3.43 11.57 7.92
C PHE A 147 -4.66 11.17 7.11
N LYS A 148 -4.50 10.28 6.15
CA LYS A 148 -5.61 9.73 5.38
C LYS A 148 -5.73 8.24 5.65
N SER A 149 -6.90 7.81 6.10
CA SER A 149 -7.28 6.41 6.19
C SER A 149 -8.03 5.97 4.94
N ASN A 150 -8.29 4.66 4.84
CA ASN A 150 -9.18 4.11 3.82
C ASN A 150 -10.65 4.56 3.97
N LYS A 151 -11.00 5.34 5.01
CA LYS A 151 -12.36 5.82 5.27
C LYS A 151 -12.48 7.35 5.32
N ARG A 152 -11.48 8.04 5.87
CA ARG A 152 -11.55 9.48 6.16
C ARG A 152 -10.17 10.14 6.16
N THR A 153 -10.18 11.46 6.22
CA THR A 153 -8.97 12.30 6.30
C THR A 153 -9.00 13.09 7.61
N PHE A 154 -7.84 13.26 8.23
CA PHE A 154 -7.63 13.98 9.47
C PHE A 154 -6.56 15.04 9.27
N GLY A 155 -6.84 16.27 9.69
CA GLY A 155 -5.97 17.43 9.52
C GLY A 155 -6.40 18.34 8.35
N PRO A 156 -5.53 19.23 7.89
CA PRO A 156 -4.13 19.37 8.34
C PRO A 156 -4.03 19.82 9.79
N PHE A 157 -3.06 19.26 10.51
CA PHE A 157 -2.66 19.72 11.84
C PHE A 157 -1.37 20.52 11.70
N GLY A 158 -1.29 21.67 12.37
CA GLY A 158 -0.17 22.60 12.21
C GLY A 158 -0.37 23.57 11.04
N MET A 159 0.74 24.00 10.42
CA MET A 159 0.75 24.97 9.32
C MET A 159 1.31 24.36 8.03
N GLU A 160 0.57 24.45 6.94
CA GLU A 160 1.00 24.00 5.61
C GLU A 160 1.96 25.02 4.96
N HIS A 161 3.19 25.05 5.46
CA HIS A 161 4.22 25.99 5.03
C HIS A 161 5.57 25.31 4.82
N GLY A 162 6.25 25.64 3.71
CA GLY A 162 7.55 25.07 3.36
C GLY A 162 7.47 24.00 2.26
N THR A 163 8.30 22.98 2.38
CA THR A 163 8.36 21.89 1.39
C THR A 163 7.29 20.85 1.70
N PRO A 164 6.36 20.55 0.78
CA PRO A 164 5.38 19.48 0.97
C PRO A 164 6.04 18.12 0.84
N PHE A 165 5.48 17.14 1.55
CA PHE A 165 5.73 15.72 1.33
C PHE A 165 4.43 14.94 1.35
N SER A 166 4.41 13.81 0.65
CA SER A 166 3.29 12.88 0.66
C SER A 166 3.78 11.46 0.46
N PHE A 167 3.28 10.55 1.28
CA PHE A 167 3.56 9.13 1.18
C PHE A 167 2.25 8.35 1.03
N PRO A 168 1.90 7.94 -0.20
CA PRO A 168 0.86 6.95 -0.43
C PRO A 168 1.38 5.55 -0.06
N SER A 169 0.56 4.76 0.64
CA SER A 169 0.92 3.43 1.11
C SER A 169 0.03 2.36 0.46
N ASP A 170 0.66 1.45 -0.30
CA ASP A 170 0.03 0.21 -0.78
C ASP A 170 -0.06 -0.87 0.31
N GLY A 171 0.45 -0.57 1.51
CA GLY A 171 0.41 -1.42 2.69
C GLY A 171 -0.27 -0.73 3.88
N ARG A 172 -0.10 -1.31 5.06
CA ARG A 172 -0.51 -0.68 6.32
C ARG A 172 0.69 -0.04 7.00
N ILE A 173 0.56 1.21 7.42
CA ILE A 173 1.50 1.80 8.37
C ILE A 173 1.35 1.06 9.70
N VAL A 174 2.47 0.53 10.20
CA VAL A 174 2.53 -0.32 11.40
C VAL A 174 3.50 0.21 12.45
N GLY A 175 4.07 1.39 12.23
CA GLY A 175 5.04 1.99 13.14
C GLY A 175 5.49 3.34 12.64
N PHE A 176 5.81 4.23 13.58
CA PHE A 176 6.43 5.52 13.32
C PHE A 176 7.89 5.49 13.76
N LYS A 177 8.70 6.27 13.06
CA LYS A 177 10.08 6.59 13.44
C LYS A 177 10.36 8.03 13.08
N GLY A 178 11.44 8.60 13.59
CA GLY A 178 11.75 9.99 13.28
C GLY A 178 12.87 10.57 14.11
N ARG A 179 12.84 11.89 14.21
CA ARG A 179 13.71 12.66 15.10
C ARG A 179 12.88 13.72 15.80
N SER A 180 13.19 13.99 17.06
CA SER A 180 12.49 15.04 17.80
C SER A 180 13.36 15.67 18.87
N GLY A 181 13.15 16.96 19.11
CA GLY A 181 13.66 17.70 20.25
C GLY A 181 12.52 18.53 20.84
N TRP A 182 12.58 19.85 20.66
CA TRP A 182 11.50 20.76 21.06
C TRP A 182 10.26 20.61 20.18
N TYR A 183 10.47 20.19 18.93
CA TYR A 183 9.43 19.88 17.95
C TYR A 183 9.66 18.47 17.39
N LEU A 184 8.74 18.01 16.56
CA LEU A 184 8.96 16.88 15.68
C LEU A 184 9.86 17.33 14.50
N ASP A 185 11.15 17.02 14.55
CA ASP A 185 12.12 17.41 13.52
C ASP A 185 11.92 16.65 12.20
N SER A 186 11.65 15.34 12.28
CA SER A 186 11.39 14.50 11.11
C SER A 186 10.51 13.30 11.43
N ILE A 187 9.85 12.76 10.41
CA ILE A 187 8.97 11.59 10.53
C ILE A 187 9.18 10.60 9.39
N GLY A 188 9.12 9.32 9.70
CA GLY A 188 9.17 8.19 8.78
C GLY A 188 8.28 7.05 9.27
N PHE A 189 8.13 6.01 8.45
CA PHE A 189 7.12 4.98 8.64
C PHE A 189 7.68 3.58 8.45
N HIS A 190 7.19 2.65 9.28
CA HIS A 190 7.25 1.21 9.02
C HIS A 190 5.97 0.78 8.30
N VAL A 191 6.09 0.11 7.16
CA VAL A 191 4.96 -0.32 6.33
C VAL A 191 4.97 -1.83 6.19
N SER A 192 3.85 -2.47 6.53
CA SER A 192 3.64 -3.89 6.29
C SER A 192 2.78 -4.08 5.04
N ARG A 193 3.30 -4.84 4.06
CA ARG A 193 2.47 -5.26 2.93
C ARG A 193 1.34 -6.16 3.44
N ALA A 194 0.11 -5.87 3.02
CA ALA A 194 -1.02 -6.75 3.28
C ALA A 194 -0.71 -8.11 2.66
N GLN A 195 -0.38 -9.09 3.50
CA GLN A 195 -0.36 -10.48 3.05
C GLN A 195 -1.82 -10.84 2.79
N PRO A 196 -2.19 -11.32 1.59
CA PRO A 196 -3.51 -11.90 1.39
C PRO A 196 -3.72 -12.91 2.51
N THR A 197 -4.82 -12.80 3.24
CA THR A 197 -5.05 -13.66 4.41
C THR A 197 -4.82 -15.12 4.00
N LYS A 198 -4.28 -15.95 4.89
CA LYS A 198 -4.07 -17.38 4.58
C LYS A 198 -5.36 -18.05 4.07
N LEU A 199 -6.52 -17.52 4.46
CA LEU A 199 -7.83 -17.85 3.94
C LEU A 199 -7.99 -17.47 2.47
N LEU A 200 -7.74 -16.22 2.08
CA LEU A 200 -7.73 -15.81 0.67
C LEU A 200 -6.71 -16.59 -0.17
N GLN A 201 -5.51 -16.89 0.36
CA GLN A 201 -4.54 -17.75 -0.31
C GLN A 201 -5.01 -19.21 -0.46
N LYS A 202 -5.80 -19.72 0.50
CA LYS A 202 -6.40 -21.05 0.41
C LYS A 202 -7.58 -21.06 -0.57
N VAL A 203 -8.44 -20.04 -0.51
CA VAL A 203 -9.59 -19.87 -1.42
C VAL A 203 -9.10 -19.70 -2.86
N HIS A 204 -8.08 -18.87 -3.08
CA HIS A 204 -7.47 -18.68 -4.40
C HIS A 204 -6.89 -19.99 -4.95
N ARG A 205 -6.10 -20.74 -4.15
CA ARG A 205 -5.61 -22.07 -4.57
C ARG A 205 -6.72 -23.07 -4.84
N LYS A 206 -7.80 -23.04 -4.04
CA LYS A 206 -8.94 -23.95 -4.22
C LYS A 206 -9.72 -23.62 -5.49
N LEU A 207 -9.92 -22.33 -5.79
CA LEU A 207 -10.54 -21.87 -7.03
C LEU A 207 -9.68 -22.18 -8.25
N GLN A 208 -8.36 -22.00 -8.17
CA GLN A 208 -7.42 -22.39 -9.24
C GLN A 208 -7.46 -23.89 -9.53
N GLY A 209 -7.50 -24.74 -8.50
CA GLY A 209 -7.63 -26.19 -8.67
C GLY A 209 -8.98 -26.65 -9.24
N LEU A 210 -10.06 -25.90 -8.99
CA LEU A 210 -11.37 -26.17 -9.58
C LEU A 210 -11.42 -25.79 -11.06
N ALA A 211 -10.82 -24.64 -11.43
CA ALA A 211 -10.77 -24.18 -12.82
C ALA A 211 -9.98 -25.16 -13.72
N SER A 212 -8.87 -25.72 -13.23
CA SER A 212 -8.10 -26.73 -13.96
C SER A 212 -8.84 -28.06 -14.14
N THR A 213 -9.76 -28.39 -13.22
CA THR A 213 -10.57 -29.62 -13.27
C THR A 213 -11.73 -29.49 -14.26
N ILE A 214 -12.23 -28.27 -14.48
CA ILE A 214 -13.30 -27.99 -15.44
C ILE A 214 -12.73 -27.94 -16.87
N ALA A 215 -11.53 -27.39 -17.04
CA ALA A 215 -10.86 -27.28 -18.34
C ALA A 215 -10.39 -28.63 -18.93
N SER A 216 -10.27 -29.68 -18.11
CA SER A 216 -9.82 -31.01 -18.55
C SER A 216 -10.95 -31.98 -18.90
N LYS A 217 -12.22 -31.60 -18.71
CA LYS A 217 -13.37 -32.47 -19.00
C LYS A 217 -13.73 -32.40 -20.50
N PRO A 218 -13.55 -33.47 -21.30
CA PRO A 218 -13.90 -33.45 -22.71
C PRO A 218 -15.42 -33.32 -22.90
N PRO A 219 -15.90 -32.74 -24.01
CA PRO A 219 -17.32 -32.72 -24.34
C PRO A 219 -17.86 -34.15 -24.47
N MET A 220 -18.90 -34.50 -23.71
CA MET A 220 -19.59 -35.78 -23.90
C MET A 220 -20.35 -35.74 -25.23
N THR A 221 -19.84 -36.44 -26.24
CA THR A 221 -20.60 -36.74 -27.45
C THR A 221 -21.45 -37.98 -27.19
N SER A 222 -22.76 -37.79 -27.07
CA SER A 222 -23.74 -38.86 -27.12
C SER A 222 -23.88 -39.37 -28.56
N LYS A 223 -23.58 -40.64 -28.81
CA LYS A 223 -24.13 -41.34 -29.97
C LYS A 223 -24.40 -42.79 -29.59
N ASP A 224 -25.66 -43.05 -29.28
CA ASP A 224 -26.22 -44.39 -29.10
C ASP A 224 -26.50 -45.06 -30.46
N ARG A 225 -26.13 -46.34 -30.52
CA ARG A 225 -26.82 -47.52 -31.11
C ARG A 225 -27.57 -47.40 -32.44
N GLU A 226 -27.16 -48.26 -33.37
CA GLU A 226 -27.97 -49.23 -34.15
C GLU A 226 -26.96 -50.31 -34.64
N GLY A 227 -27.05 -51.62 -34.34
CA GLY A 227 -28.16 -52.54 -34.60
C GLY A 227 -28.00 -53.05 -36.05
N GLY A 228 -27.29 -54.14 -36.33
CA GLY A 228 -27.75 -55.53 -36.21
C GLY A 228 -27.29 -56.30 -37.47
N GLY A 229 -26.90 -57.57 -37.34
CA GLY A 229 -26.56 -58.47 -38.46
C GLY A 229 -27.80 -58.96 -39.23
N PRO A 230 -27.76 -60.09 -39.95
CA PRO A 230 -26.73 -61.13 -40.03
C PRO A 230 -25.78 -61.02 -41.23
#